data_AF-A0A839YJJ7-F1
#
_entry.id   AF-A0A839YJJ7-F1
#
_cell.length_a   1.000
_cell.length_b   1.000
_cell.length_c   1.000
_cell.angle_alpha   90.00
_cell.angle_beta   90.00
_cell.angle_gamma   90.00
#
_symmetry.space_group_name_H-M   'P 1'
#
loop_
_entity.id
_entity.type
_entity.pdbx_description
1 polymer ?
#
loop_
_entity_poly.entity_id
_entity_poly.type
_entity_poly.pdbx_seq_one_letter_code
_entity_poly.pdbx_strand_id
1 'polypeptide(L)'
;MHSIAALALLLAAAAPADQAKSRDAGEKAADPADKVICKRFTKTGSLVDSTRVCKTKADWQRDRDNLRTSTNSTACQPGATVGC
;
A
#
# COMPACT_ATOMS: atom_id res chain seq x y z
N MET A 1 -59.24 -7.90 -5.98
CA MET A 1 -59.05 -8.03 -4.52
C MET A 1 -58.81 -9.50 -4.21
N HIS A 2 -57.54 -9.93 -4.21
CA HIS A 2 -57.12 -11.24 -3.69
C HIS A 2 -55.82 -11.00 -2.93
N SER A 3 -55.93 -10.90 -1.61
CA SER A 3 -54.84 -10.85 -0.64
C SER A 3 -54.47 -12.26 -0.24
N ILE A 4 -53.25 -12.72 -0.52
CA ILE A 4 -52.57 -13.82 0.20
C ILE A 4 -51.07 -13.51 0.11
N ALA A 5 -50.55 -12.77 1.10
CA ALA A 5 -49.82 -13.27 2.25
C ALA A 5 -48.32 -13.41 1.96
N ALA A 6 -47.57 -12.62 2.73
CA ALA A 6 -46.13 -12.47 2.71
C ALA A 6 -45.42 -13.84 2.71
N LEU A 7 -44.62 -14.09 1.67
CA LEU A 7 -43.70 -15.22 1.67
C LEU A 7 -42.54 -14.89 2.60
N ALA A 8 -42.41 -15.75 3.60
CA ALA A 8 -41.65 -15.59 4.81
C ALA A 8 -40.16 -15.29 4.58
N LEU A 9 -39.63 -14.47 5.47
CA LEU A 9 -38.21 -14.31 5.75
C LEU A 9 -37.53 -15.69 5.89
N LEU A 10 -36.62 -15.99 4.98
CA LEU A 10 -35.62 -17.02 5.20
C LEU A 10 -34.40 -16.36 5.84
N LEU A 11 -34.25 -16.62 7.14
CA LEU A 11 -33.02 -16.45 7.90
C LEU A 11 -31.89 -17.24 7.22
N ALA A 12 -30.81 -16.54 6.86
CA ALA A 12 -29.48 -17.12 6.86
C ALA A 12 -28.57 -16.15 7.62
N ALA A 13 -28.48 -16.36 8.94
CA ALA A 13 -27.46 -15.76 9.76
C ALA A 13 -26.10 -16.28 9.30
N ALA A 14 -25.44 -15.56 8.41
CA ALA A 14 -24.04 -15.80 8.10
C ALA A 14 -23.22 -15.38 9.33
N ALA A 15 -22.84 -16.37 10.14
CA ALA A 15 -21.83 -16.18 11.18
C ALA A 15 -20.57 -15.59 10.54
N PRO A 16 -19.94 -14.55 11.12
CA PRO A 16 -18.61 -14.21 10.72
C PRO A 16 -17.72 -15.40 11.08
N ALA A 17 -17.21 -16.09 10.05
CA ALA A 17 -16.08 -16.97 10.22
C ALA A 17 -14.96 -16.12 10.82
N ASP A 18 -14.69 -16.33 12.10
CA ASP A 18 -13.51 -15.84 12.80
C ASP A 18 -12.31 -16.48 12.08
N GLN A 19 -11.84 -15.78 11.04
CA GLN A 19 -10.62 -16.14 10.33
C GLN A 19 -9.51 -15.99 11.37
N ALA A 20 -9.20 -17.12 11.98
CA ALA A 20 -8.12 -17.34 12.90
C ALA A 20 -6.93 -16.53 12.40
N LYS A 21 -6.59 -15.48 13.15
CA LYS A 21 -5.34 -14.74 12.98
C LYS A 21 -4.25 -15.79 12.98
N SER A 22 -3.66 -16.03 11.80
CA SER A 22 -2.42 -16.77 11.65
C SER A 22 -1.35 -16.06 12.48
N ARG A 23 -1.27 -16.42 13.75
CA ARG A 23 -0.21 -16.03 14.66
C ARG A 23 0.97 -16.95 14.39
N ASP A 24 2.14 -16.33 14.34
CA ASP A 24 3.43 -16.97 14.49
C ASP A 24 3.86 -17.92 13.36
N ALA A 25 4.16 -17.34 12.20
CA ALA A 25 5.30 -17.84 11.45
C ALA A 25 6.55 -17.34 12.18
N GLY A 26 7.23 -18.27 12.84
CA GLY A 26 8.26 -18.02 13.84
C GLY A 26 9.30 -16.96 13.48
N GLU A 27 9.75 -16.28 14.52
CA GLU A 27 10.85 -15.32 14.58
C GLU A 27 12.18 -15.97 14.18
N LYS A 28 12.30 -16.35 12.90
CA LYS A 28 13.59 -16.62 12.27
C LYS A 28 14.30 -15.28 12.28
N ALA A 29 15.44 -15.18 12.98
CA ALA A 29 16.25 -13.97 13.10
C ALA A 29 16.29 -13.24 11.75
N ALA A 30 15.38 -12.27 11.61
CA ALA A 30 15.07 -11.72 10.31
C ALA A 30 16.25 -10.84 9.95
N ASP A 31 16.88 -11.12 8.80
CA ASP A 31 17.92 -10.24 8.29
C ASP A 31 17.36 -8.80 8.36
N PRO A 32 18.13 -7.82 8.85
CA PRO A 32 17.64 -6.44 8.93
C PRO A 32 17.11 -5.92 7.58
N ALA A 33 17.49 -6.52 6.46
CA ALA A 33 16.97 -6.28 5.13
C ALA A 33 15.51 -6.74 4.93
N ASP A 34 15.09 -7.83 5.57
CA ASP A 34 13.75 -8.44 5.43
C ASP A 34 12.69 -7.75 6.28
N LYS A 35 13.10 -6.82 7.15
CA LYS A 35 12.18 -6.05 8.01
C LYS A 35 11.21 -5.25 7.15
N VAL A 36 9.91 -5.51 7.32
CA VAL A 36 8.84 -4.76 6.65
C VAL A 36 8.69 -3.38 7.30
N ILE A 37 8.80 -2.33 6.48
CA ILE A 37 8.65 -0.92 6.86
C ILE A 37 7.45 -0.35 6.10
N CYS A 38 6.46 0.15 6.83
CA CYS A 38 5.30 0.85 6.28
C CYS A 38 5.51 2.35 6.32
N LYS A 39 5.37 3.03 5.18
CA LYS A 39 5.43 4.49 5.06
C LYS A 39 4.08 5.01 4.56
N ARG A 40 3.70 6.22 5.00
CA ARG A 40 2.54 6.93 4.46
C ARG A 40 3.02 8.05 3.55
N PHE A 41 2.38 8.18 2.39
CA PHE A 41 2.63 9.22 1.42
C PHE A 41 1.36 10.05 1.29
N THR A 42 1.45 11.34 1.60
CA THR A 42 0.39 12.29 1.34
C THR A 42 0.33 12.53 -0.17
N LYS A 43 -0.86 12.46 -0.76
CA LYS A 43 -1.04 12.72 -2.18
C LYS A 43 -0.86 14.21 -2.45
N THR A 44 0.02 14.58 -3.38
CA THR A 44 0.21 15.97 -3.78
C THR A 44 -1.12 16.58 -4.22
N GLY A 45 -1.48 17.74 -3.65
CA GLY A 45 -2.75 18.42 -3.93
C GLY A 45 -3.94 17.95 -3.08
N SER A 46 -3.76 17.04 -2.12
CA SER A 46 -4.79 16.68 -1.15
C SER A 46 -4.24 16.69 0.28
N LEU A 47 -4.92 17.39 1.18
CA LEU A 47 -4.56 17.47 2.60
C LEU A 47 -5.00 16.24 3.40
N VAL A 48 -5.98 15.49 2.88
CA VAL A 48 -6.63 14.38 3.60
C VAL A 48 -6.34 13.02 2.98
N ASP A 49 -5.93 12.98 1.71
CA ASP A 49 -5.69 11.72 1.01
C ASP A 49 -4.24 11.26 1.22
N SER A 50 -4.09 10.07 1.81
CA SER A 50 -2.79 9.46 2.06
C SER A 50 -2.80 7.97 1.74
N THR A 51 -1.75 7.52 1.07
CA THR A 51 -1.56 6.11 0.73
C THR A 51 -0.50 5.49 1.63
N ARG A 52 -0.81 4.33 2.22
CA ARG A 52 0.16 3.54 2.97
C ARG A 52 0.80 2.51 2.06
N VAL A 53 2.13 2.47 2.04
CA VAL A 53 2.91 1.49 1.30
C VAL A 53 3.83 0.75 2.27
N CYS A 54 3.73 -0.57 2.30
CA CYS A 54 4.57 -1.43 3.13
C CYS A 54 5.49 -2.25 2.20
N LYS A 55 6.80 -2.18 2.46
CA LYS A 55 7.82 -2.93 1.72
C LYS A 55 8.94 -3.35 2.67
N THR A 56 9.77 -4.29 2.26
CA THR A 56 10.97 -4.64 3.04
C THR A 56 11.99 -3.50 3.04
N LYS A 57 12.94 -3.51 3.98
CA LYS A 57 14.04 -2.52 4.01
C LYS A 57 14.88 -2.59 2.73
N ALA A 58 15.11 -3.80 2.20
CA ALA A 58 15.81 -4.02 0.93
C ALA A 58 15.10 -3.32 -0.25
N ASP A 59 13.78 -3.50 -0.37
CA ASP A 59 12.99 -2.87 -1.42
C ASP A 59 13.02 -1.34 -1.32
N TRP A 60 12.90 -0.81 -0.10
CA TRP A 60 13.00 0.62 0.13
C TRP A 60 14.37 1.21 -0.25
N GLN A 61 15.44 0.43 -0.11
CA GLN A 61 16.77 0.85 -0.53
C GLN A 61 16.88 0.86 -2.06
N ARG A 62 16.43 -0.21 -2.72
CA ARG A 62 16.38 -0.29 -4.19
C ARG A 62 15.59 0.87 -4.80
N ASP A 63 14.42 1.19 -4.24
CA ASP A 63 13.62 2.34 -4.70
C ASP A 63 14.39 3.66 -4.60
N ARG A 64 15.13 3.89 -3.51
CA ARG A 64 15.95 5.11 -3.34
C ARG A 64 17.07 5.17 -4.37
N ASP A 65 17.71 4.04 -4.64
CA ASP A 65 18.83 3.99 -5.57
C ASP A 65 18.35 4.20 -7.01
N ASN A 66 17.18 3.64 -7.38
CA ASN A 66 16.52 3.91 -8.66
C ASN A 66 16.21 5.40 -8.86
N LEU A 67 15.68 6.07 -7.83
CA LEU A 67 15.39 7.51 -7.89
C LEU A 67 16.68 8.32 -8.11
N ARG A 68 17.76 8.00 -7.41
CA ARG A 68 19.06 8.69 -7.57
C ARG A 68 19.60 8.56 -8.99
N THR A 69 19.60 7.35 -9.55
CA THR A 69 20.05 7.13 -10.93
C THR A 69 19.18 7.90 -11.93
N SER A 70 17.85 7.93 -11.71
CA SER A 70 16.94 8.65 -12.59
C SER A 70 17.05 10.19 -12.49
N THR A 71 17.45 10.73 -11.33
CA THR A 71 17.53 12.19 -11.12
C THR A 71 18.84 12.78 -11.66
N ASN A 72 19.86 11.95 -11.91
CA ASN A 72 21.14 12.38 -12.46
C ASN A 72 21.04 12.82 -13.94
N SER A 73 20.01 12.39 -14.67
CA SER A 73 19.90 12.60 -16.11
C SER A 73 19.28 13.94 -16.53
N THR A 74 18.70 14.74 -15.62
CA THR A 74 17.98 15.97 -15.99
C THR A 74 17.90 16.99 -14.85
N ALA A 75 19.05 17.35 -14.28
CA ALA A 75 19.15 18.65 -13.62
C ALA A 75 19.56 19.66 -14.70
N CYS A 76 18.75 20.70 -14.92
CA CYS A 76 19.04 21.77 -15.87
C CYS A 76 20.52 22.17 -15.75
N GLN A 77 21.31 21.85 -16.77
CA GLN A 77 22.67 22.34 -16.89
C GLN A 77 22.57 23.82 -17.26
N PRO A 78 22.98 24.76 -16.38
CA PRO A 78 23.06 26.16 -16.74
C PRO A 78 24.27 26.33 -17.68
N GLY A 79 24.05 26.07 -18.97
CA GLY A 79 25.14 26.12 -19.96
C GLY A 79 24.79 25.72 -21.39
N ALA A 80 23.62 25.11 -21.64
CA ALA A 80 23.18 24.89 -23.02
C ALA A 80 22.47 26.16 -23.54
N THR A 81 23.18 26.95 -24.33
CA THR A 81 22.74 28.21 -24.97
C THR A 81 21.67 28.04 -26.07
N VAL A 82 20.81 27.04 -25.97
CA VAL A 82 19.60 26.91 -26.80
C VAL A 82 18.46 26.48 -25.90
N GLY A 83 17.60 27.45 -25.58
CA GLY A 83 16.21 27.25 -25.17
C GLY A 83 15.98 26.63 -23.79
N CYS A 84 15.96 27.49 -22.77
CA CYS A 84 14.96 27.50 -21.71
C CYS A 84 14.34 28.90 -21.67
#